data_AF-A0AAW0BYR9-F1
#
_entry.id   AF-A0AAW0BYR9-F1
#
_cell.length_a   1.000
_cell.length_b   1.000
_cell.length_c   1.000
_cell.angle_alpha   90.00
_cell.angle_beta   90.00
_cell.angle_gamma   90.00
#
_symmetry.space_group_name_H-M   'P 1'
#
loop_
_entity.id
_entity.type
_entity.pdbx_description
1 polymer ?
#
loop_
_entity_poly.entity_id
_entity_poly.type
_entity_poly.pdbx_seq_one_letter_code
_entity_poly.pdbx_strand_id
1 'polypeptide(L)'
;MLHHGSYLNFEHEHDDIFGDIDGGLRTEPVSSVPKRAPPTFTSFDETIDNDPERAARTIMITKESRQLPIIGQGVVAVKIVPGQALWIALSTESDPQKVLADASDDQVDPSVCIVLQITADGAQFTDGFRRNSVVTKEVEAIQFRGTSSNHLVPGVEDTYWVSLSKGGKQAGELRYGRTYRSTTCTLQLANVGQKEWVEQLKYVHVLSLQGDAPKPQIKKIIIDRYPIVYDLPPIIADNNELTLLDIDINSKTSIANLNPVCQRLYANIAGPAIKVNDHTFPDFTDAIEWGIKEPTSMIYKRLLAKSGEFSGDKPKDPPTEVDKTTYLRVTLGLDEGRSPGIPYVMEIWPAGHQSPIHNHGESYAVIKVLHGEIHSSYFKDLKEDKPIPYRVEKFEAGNVTWMDPEHYQVHQLRNLHPTQVCVTIQCYGYSAKQDQHDETFTYLKEQGGEPTKDTDKFVPDSDWAFHVFRKELKAEWEEWKKNNKKEL
;
A
#
# COMPACT_ATOMS: atom_id res chain seq x y z
N MET A 1 -37.23 -45.12 10.63
CA MET A 1 -37.50 -45.94 9.42
C MET A 1 -36.43 -45.59 8.38
N LEU A 2 -35.63 -46.61 8.00
CA LEU A 2 -34.66 -46.68 6.88
C LEU A 2 -33.44 -45.71 6.97
N HIS A 3 -32.20 -46.09 7.36
CA HIS A 3 -31.20 -47.01 6.76
C HIS A 3 -30.97 -46.75 5.26
N HIS A 4 -29.78 -46.59 4.65
CA HIS A 4 -28.34 -46.77 4.88
C HIS A 4 -27.63 -45.61 4.08
N GLY A 5 -26.33 -45.34 4.04
CA GLY A 5 -25.08 -46.02 4.36
C GLY A 5 -23.95 -45.26 3.62
N SER A 6 -22.83 -45.10 4.29
CA SER A 6 -21.55 -44.54 3.84
C SER A 6 -20.87 -45.40 2.77
N TYR A 7 -20.16 -44.79 1.80
CA TYR A 7 -18.92 -45.33 1.24
C TYR A 7 -17.98 -44.21 0.77
N LEU A 8 -16.79 -44.21 1.38
CA LEU A 8 -15.55 -43.63 0.87
C LEU A 8 -15.06 -44.46 -0.32
N ASN A 9 -14.42 -43.82 -1.31
CA ASN A 9 -13.37 -44.46 -2.09
C ASN A 9 -12.29 -43.42 -2.44
N PHE A 10 -11.10 -43.70 -1.90
CA PHE A 10 -9.81 -43.20 -2.35
C PHE A 10 -9.43 -43.94 -3.63
N GLU A 11 -8.90 -43.25 -4.64
CA GLU A 11 -8.03 -43.86 -5.63
C GLU A 11 -6.67 -43.17 -5.58
N HIS A 12 -5.67 -44.00 -5.28
CA HIS A 12 -4.25 -43.76 -5.43
C HIS A 12 -3.87 -43.92 -6.91
N GLU A 13 -3.05 -43.01 -7.42
CA GLU A 13 -2.09 -43.33 -8.47
C GLU A 13 -0.68 -43.10 -7.91
N HIS A 14 0.03 -44.20 -7.70
CA HIS A 14 1.47 -44.29 -7.62
C HIS A 14 1.87 -45.25 -8.74
N ASP A 15 2.81 -44.85 -9.59
CA ASP A 15 3.83 -45.77 -10.09
C ASP A 15 5.11 -44.97 -10.39
N ASP A 16 6.16 -45.41 -9.69
CA ASP A 16 7.57 -45.06 -9.80
C ASP A 16 8.14 -45.44 -11.18
N ILE A 17 9.32 -44.90 -11.57
CA ILE A 17 10.56 -45.69 -11.81
C ILE A 17 11.77 -44.74 -11.74
N PHE A 18 12.64 -44.99 -10.74
CA PHE A 18 14.06 -44.63 -10.73
C PHE A 18 14.88 -45.66 -11.53
N GLY A 19 15.98 -45.23 -12.17
CA GLY A 19 16.98 -46.13 -12.76
C GLY A 19 18.35 -45.45 -12.92
N ASP A 20 19.32 -45.95 -12.17
CA ASP A 20 20.69 -45.45 -11.95
C ASP A 20 21.66 -45.52 -13.16
N ILE A 21 22.56 -44.51 -13.19
CA ILE A 21 24.05 -44.56 -13.22
C ILE A 21 24.73 -45.82 -13.82
N ASP A 22 25.59 -45.68 -14.85
CA ASP A 22 27.08 -45.72 -14.71
C ASP A 22 27.87 -45.52 -16.03
N GLY A 23 29.16 -45.22 -15.89
CA GLY A 23 30.06 -44.54 -16.82
C GLY A 23 30.59 -45.29 -18.06
N GLY A 24 31.24 -44.51 -18.93
CA GLY A 24 31.94 -45.01 -20.12
C GLY A 24 32.60 -43.92 -20.97
N LEU A 25 33.78 -43.46 -20.55
CA LEU A 25 34.71 -42.61 -21.30
C LEU A 25 35.06 -43.21 -22.68
N ARG A 26 34.84 -42.45 -23.76
CA ARG A 26 35.64 -42.52 -25.00
C ARG A 26 35.63 -41.17 -25.73
N THR A 27 36.84 -40.69 -26.00
CA THR A 27 37.20 -39.43 -26.66
C THR A 27 37.31 -39.61 -28.17
N GLU A 28 36.66 -38.75 -28.96
CA GLU A 28 36.91 -38.48 -30.39
C GLU A 28 36.64 -36.97 -30.65
N PRO A 29 37.29 -36.32 -31.64
CA PRO A 29 37.61 -34.90 -31.60
C PRO A 29 36.51 -33.98 -32.15
N VAL A 30 36.37 -32.83 -31.49
CA VAL A 30 35.45 -31.74 -31.84
C VAL A 30 35.92 -31.03 -33.12
N SER A 31 35.10 -31.08 -34.17
CA SER A 31 35.26 -30.23 -35.35
C SER A 31 34.87 -28.79 -35.01
N SER A 32 35.74 -27.88 -35.43
CA SER A 32 35.65 -26.43 -35.31
C SER A 32 34.27 -25.82 -35.62
N VAL A 33 33.67 -25.20 -34.61
CA VAL A 33 32.61 -24.18 -34.78
C VAL A 33 33.29 -22.81 -34.89
N PRO A 34 32.97 -21.97 -35.90
CA PRO A 34 33.59 -20.66 -36.04
C PRO A 34 33.12 -19.72 -34.93
N LYS A 35 34.08 -19.16 -34.17
CA LYS A 35 33.86 -18.08 -33.21
C LYS A 35 33.28 -16.86 -33.95
N ARG A 36 31.99 -16.57 -33.75
CA ARG A 36 31.45 -15.23 -34.03
C ARG A 36 32.10 -14.26 -33.05
N ALA A 37 32.88 -13.33 -33.57
CA ALA A 37 33.34 -12.17 -32.82
C ALA A 37 32.13 -11.37 -32.29
N PRO A 38 32.20 -10.79 -31.08
CA PRO A 38 31.18 -9.85 -30.62
C PRO A 38 31.09 -8.69 -31.63
N PRO A 39 29.89 -8.18 -31.94
CA PRO A 39 29.76 -7.02 -32.80
C PRO A 39 30.52 -5.86 -32.15
N THR A 40 31.55 -5.41 -32.85
CA THR A 40 32.27 -4.16 -32.58
C THR A 40 31.27 -3.03 -32.53
N PHE A 41 31.28 -2.28 -31.42
CA PHE A 41 30.68 -0.95 -31.33
C PHE A 41 31.23 -0.10 -32.48
N THR A 42 30.43 0.09 -33.52
CA THR A 42 30.66 1.17 -34.47
C THR A 42 30.28 2.46 -33.76
N SER A 43 31.27 3.33 -33.61
CA SER A 43 31.19 4.72 -33.17
C SER A 43 29.84 5.37 -33.44
N PHE A 44 29.24 5.92 -32.39
CA PHE A 44 28.19 6.94 -32.54
C PHE A 44 28.77 8.09 -33.36
N ASP A 45 28.13 8.39 -34.47
CA ASP A 45 28.45 9.51 -35.34
C ASP A 45 28.02 10.80 -34.62
N GLU A 46 28.99 11.62 -34.19
CA GLU A 46 28.80 12.90 -33.50
C GLU A 46 28.48 14.04 -34.47
N THR A 47 27.64 13.81 -35.47
CA THR A 47 27.05 14.91 -36.25
C THR A 47 25.78 15.37 -35.54
N ILE A 48 25.92 16.37 -34.66
CA ILE A 48 24.81 17.16 -34.15
C ILE A 48 24.09 17.78 -35.36
N ASP A 49 22.92 17.23 -35.66
CA ASP A 49 22.02 17.71 -36.70
C ASP A 49 21.37 19.00 -36.20
N ASN A 50 21.75 20.14 -36.78
CA ASN A 50 21.31 21.49 -36.38
C ASN A 50 19.89 21.85 -36.89
N ASP A 51 19.06 20.85 -37.22
CA ASP A 51 17.67 21.06 -37.61
C ASP A 51 16.76 21.07 -36.36
N PRO A 52 16.24 22.23 -35.93
CA PRO A 52 15.36 22.31 -34.76
C PRO A 52 14.04 21.55 -34.94
N GLU A 53 13.54 21.33 -36.17
CA GLU A 53 12.36 20.49 -36.42
C GLU A 53 12.66 18.99 -36.29
N ARG A 54 13.92 18.58 -36.52
CA ARG A 54 14.36 17.19 -36.35
C ARG A 54 14.81 16.90 -34.91
N ALA A 55 15.35 17.89 -34.21
CA ALA A 55 15.54 17.85 -32.76
C ALA A 55 14.20 17.69 -32.03
N ALA A 56 13.13 18.33 -32.52
CA ALA A 56 11.75 18.14 -32.02
C ALA A 56 11.20 16.71 -32.21
N ARG A 57 11.70 15.94 -33.19
CA ARG A 57 11.36 14.51 -33.34
C ARG A 57 11.97 13.61 -32.26
N THR A 58 12.86 14.15 -31.41
CA THR A 58 13.75 13.39 -30.50
C THR A 58 13.48 13.63 -29.01
N ILE A 59 12.45 14.40 -28.64
CA ILE A 59 12.28 14.89 -27.25
C ILE A 59 11.51 13.89 -26.32
N MET A 60 10.86 12.87 -26.88
CA MET A 60 10.24 11.78 -26.12
C MET A 60 11.25 10.67 -25.83
N ILE A 61 11.70 10.56 -24.59
CA ILE A 61 12.89 9.73 -24.26
C ILE A 61 12.52 8.29 -23.87
N THR A 62 11.32 8.10 -23.32
CA THR A 62 10.87 6.77 -22.90
C THR A 62 9.48 6.51 -23.44
N LYS A 63 9.32 5.34 -24.05
CA LYS A 63 8.09 4.86 -24.68
C LYS A 63 7.86 3.42 -24.28
N GLU A 64 6.77 3.16 -23.58
CA GLU A 64 6.30 1.80 -23.32
C GLU A 64 4.88 1.62 -23.83
N SER A 65 4.62 0.46 -24.44
CA SER A 65 3.27 0.08 -24.89
C SER A 65 2.84 -1.22 -24.22
N ARG A 66 1.59 -1.26 -23.76
CA ARG A 66 0.95 -2.42 -23.12
C ARG A 66 -0.48 -2.57 -23.61
N GLN A 67 -1.09 -3.72 -23.35
CA GLN A 67 -2.50 -3.96 -23.63
C GLN A 67 -3.31 -3.99 -22.33
N LEU A 68 -4.52 -3.44 -22.38
CA LEU A 68 -5.52 -3.59 -21.34
C LEU A 68 -6.02 -5.04 -21.31
N PRO A 69 -6.14 -5.66 -20.12
CA PRO A 69 -6.70 -7.00 -19.97
C PRO A 69 -8.17 -7.11 -20.42
N ILE A 70 -8.90 -6.00 -20.39
CA ILE A 70 -10.26 -5.89 -20.92
C ILE A 70 -10.32 -4.63 -21.78
N ILE A 71 -10.76 -4.78 -23.03
CA ILE A 71 -10.92 -3.66 -23.95
C ILE A 71 -11.96 -2.67 -23.38
N GLY A 72 -11.60 -1.40 -23.41
CA GLY A 72 -12.40 -0.25 -23.01
C GLY A 72 -12.41 0.06 -21.52
N GLN A 73 -11.69 -0.70 -20.68
CA GLN A 73 -11.66 -0.41 -19.24
C GLN A 73 -10.38 -0.85 -18.55
N GLY A 74 -10.16 -0.30 -17.36
CA GLY A 74 -9.12 -0.75 -16.45
C GLY A 74 -8.48 0.41 -15.70
N VAL A 75 -7.31 0.14 -15.13
CA VAL A 75 -6.44 1.14 -14.52
C VAL A 75 -5.06 1.00 -15.12
N VAL A 76 -4.42 2.12 -15.37
CA VAL A 76 -2.99 2.19 -15.70
C VAL A 76 -2.33 3.04 -14.62
N ALA A 77 -1.36 2.48 -13.92
CA ALA A 77 -0.53 3.22 -12.98
C ALA A 77 0.94 3.16 -13.38
N VAL A 78 1.62 4.29 -13.26
CA VAL A 78 2.98 4.49 -13.70
C VAL A 78 3.79 5.01 -12.53
N LYS A 79 4.69 4.18 -12.00
CA LYS A 79 5.73 4.59 -11.04
C LYS A 79 6.93 5.10 -11.83
N ILE A 80 7.27 6.37 -11.66
CA ILE A 80 8.23 7.08 -12.51
C ILE A 80 8.98 8.15 -11.72
N VAL A 81 10.24 8.38 -12.10
CA VAL A 81 10.94 9.65 -11.86
C VAL A 81 10.71 10.50 -13.11
N PRO A 82 9.77 11.46 -13.11
CA PRO A 82 9.38 12.16 -14.33
C PRO A 82 10.41 13.22 -14.73
N GLY A 83 10.45 13.54 -16.02
CA GLY A 83 11.11 14.75 -16.51
C GLY A 83 10.16 15.94 -16.38
N GLN A 84 10.00 16.71 -17.46
CA GLN A 84 9.10 17.87 -17.52
C GLN A 84 7.62 17.51 -17.71
N ALA A 85 7.31 16.43 -18.41
CA ALA A 85 5.94 16.01 -18.70
C ALA A 85 5.80 14.48 -18.70
N LEU A 86 4.60 14.02 -18.38
CA LEU A 86 4.16 12.62 -18.47
C LEU A 86 2.84 12.57 -19.23
N TRP A 87 2.74 11.66 -20.20
CA TRP A 87 1.49 11.31 -20.87
C TRP A 87 1.18 9.84 -20.66
N ILE A 88 -0.07 9.57 -20.30
CA ILE A 88 -0.64 8.23 -20.29
C ILE A 88 -1.79 8.24 -21.30
N ALA A 89 -1.61 7.55 -22.42
CA ALA A 89 -2.59 7.46 -23.49
C ALA A 89 -3.25 6.09 -23.53
N LEU A 90 -4.58 6.08 -23.52
CA LEU A 90 -5.40 4.92 -23.83
C LEU A 90 -5.78 5.02 -25.31
N SER A 91 -5.52 3.99 -26.11
CA SER A 91 -5.70 4.06 -27.57
C SER A 91 -6.24 2.77 -28.20
N THR A 92 -6.87 2.91 -29.37
CA THR A 92 -7.22 1.81 -30.27
C THR A 92 -6.01 1.32 -31.08
N GLU A 93 -4.96 2.14 -31.22
CA GLU A 93 -3.77 1.87 -32.03
C GLU A 93 -2.62 1.26 -31.21
N SER A 94 -2.03 0.19 -31.74
CA SER A 94 -0.91 -0.50 -31.09
C SER A 94 0.43 0.21 -31.27
N ASP A 95 0.60 0.93 -32.38
CA ASP A 95 1.83 1.66 -32.66
C ASP A 95 1.69 3.08 -32.12
N PRO A 96 2.47 3.46 -31.09
CA PRO A 96 2.36 4.80 -30.56
C PRO A 96 2.95 5.85 -31.50
N GLN A 97 3.70 5.48 -32.56
CA GLN A 97 4.04 6.44 -33.61
C GLN A 97 2.82 6.82 -34.43
N LYS A 98 1.84 5.93 -34.65
CA LYS A 98 0.59 6.29 -35.32
C LYS A 98 -0.25 7.23 -34.46
N VAL A 99 -0.36 6.92 -33.16
CA VAL A 99 -0.99 7.80 -32.17
C VAL A 99 -0.38 9.22 -32.16
N LEU A 100 0.93 9.33 -32.44
CA LEU A 100 1.66 10.60 -32.53
C LEU A 100 1.71 11.20 -33.95
N ALA A 101 1.55 10.40 -35.01
CA ALA A 101 1.60 10.82 -36.41
C ALA A 101 0.24 11.31 -36.90
N ASP A 102 -0.86 10.73 -36.42
CA ASP A 102 -2.21 11.26 -36.63
C ASP A 102 -2.39 12.65 -35.97
N ALA A 103 -1.42 13.08 -35.15
CA ALA A 103 -1.32 14.41 -34.55
C ALA A 103 -0.51 15.44 -35.37
N SER A 104 -0.01 15.08 -36.55
CA SER A 104 0.63 16.04 -37.46
C SER A 104 -0.35 16.78 -38.36
N ASP A 105 -1.56 16.23 -38.56
CA ASP A 105 -2.68 16.97 -39.12
C ASP A 105 -3.43 17.67 -37.98
N ASP A 106 -3.94 18.88 -38.20
CA ASP A 106 -4.57 19.74 -37.17
C ASP A 106 -5.78 19.10 -36.43
N GLN A 107 -6.16 17.88 -36.81
CA GLN A 107 -7.17 17.03 -36.19
C GLN A 107 -6.63 15.60 -36.00
N VAL A 108 -6.21 15.25 -34.78
CA VAL A 108 -6.28 13.84 -34.36
C VAL A 108 -7.74 13.45 -34.36
N ASP A 109 -8.09 12.32 -34.98
CA ASP A 109 -9.42 11.76 -34.84
C ASP A 109 -9.64 11.39 -33.35
N PRO A 110 -10.58 12.07 -32.64
CA PRO A 110 -10.81 11.84 -31.22
C PRO A 110 -11.33 10.43 -30.91
N SER A 111 -11.63 9.61 -31.93
CA SER A 111 -11.94 8.20 -31.78
C SER A 111 -10.72 7.29 -31.58
N VAL A 112 -9.49 7.83 -31.67
CA VAL A 112 -8.25 7.04 -31.61
C VAL A 112 -7.68 6.91 -30.18
N CYS A 113 -7.76 7.96 -29.36
CA CYS A 113 -7.19 7.92 -28.02
C CYS A 113 -7.77 8.92 -27.01
N ILE A 114 -7.54 8.63 -25.73
CA ILE A 114 -7.68 9.56 -24.61
C ILE A 114 -6.29 9.70 -24.00
N VAL A 115 -5.86 10.93 -23.74
CA VAL A 115 -4.56 11.22 -23.15
C VAL A 115 -4.75 11.99 -21.85
N LEU A 116 -4.20 11.42 -20.77
CA LEU A 116 -3.90 12.17 -19.56
C LEU A 116 -2.51 12.80 -19.73
N GLN A 117 -2.46 14.13 -19.74
CA GLN A 117 -1.22 14.89 -19.70
C GLN A 117 -0.99 15.41 -18.28
N ILE A 118 0.24 15.27 -17.77
CA ILE A 118 0.67 15.74 -16.46
C ILE A 118 1.95 16.55 -16.65
N THR A 119 1.98 17.77 -16.11
CA THR A 119 3.11 18.71 -16.13
C THR A 119 3.34 19.27 -14.74
N ALA A 120 4.33 20.15 -14.58
CA ALA A 120 4.55 20.88 -13.33
C ALA A 120 3.42 21.87 -12.99
N ASP A 121 2.62 22.28 -13.98
CA ASP A 121 1.54 23.26 -13.81
C ASP A 121 0.20 22.60 -13.50
N GLY A 122 0.05 21.30 -13.77
CA GLY A 122 -1.17 20.56 -13.47
C GLY A 122 -1.31 19.28 -14.29
N ALA A 123 -2.54 18.79 -14.37
CA ALA A 123 -2.91 17.69 -15.25
C ALA A 123 -4.18 18.02 -16.02
N GLN A 124 -4.39 17.33 -17.14
CA GLN A 124 -5.60 17.49 -17.95
C GLN A 124 -5.87 16.25 -18.81
N PHE A 125 -7.16 15.99 -19.03
CA PHE A 125 -7.62 14.99 -19.99
C PHE A 125 -7.88 15.61 -21.35
N THR A 126 -7.50 14.90 -22.39
CA THR A 126 -7.56 15.36 -23.78
C THR A 126 -7.94 14.19 -24.68
N ASP A 127 -8.57 14.46 -25.81
CA ASP A 127 -8.97 13.45 -26.81
C ASP A 127 -7.90 13.20 -27.90
N GLY A 128 -6.63 13.51 -27.63
CA GLY A 128 -5.56 13.39 -28.62
C GLY A 128 -4.22 14.04 -28.22
N PHE A 129 -3.23 13.93 -29.11
CA PHE A 129 -1.94 14.64 -29.02
C PHE A 129 -1.91 15.84 -29.97
N ARG A 130 -1.16 16.91 -29.66
CA ARG A 130 -0.74 17.92 -30.65
C ARG A 130 0.77 18.16 -30.55
N ARG A 131 1.44 18.21 -31.71
CA ARG A 131 2.91 18.23 -31.83
C ARG A 131 3.57 19.55 -31.40
N ASN A 132 2.87 20.69 -31.52
CA ASN A 132 3.46 22.03 -31.48
C ASN A 132 2.80 23.03 -30.50
N SER A 133 2.10 22.57 -29.45
CA SER A 133 1.29 23.36 -28.50
C SER A 133 -0.22 23.23 -28.74
N VAL A 134 -0.94 23.17 -27.62
CA VAL A 134 -2.40 23.06 -27.46
C VAL A 134 -2.97 21.78 -28.08
N VAL A 135 -2.84 20.69 -27.32
CA VAL A 135 -3.97 19.85 -26.87
C VAL A 135 -5.23 19.95 -27.73
N THR A 136 -5.74 18.82 -28.19
CA THR A 136 -7.08 18.72 -28.77
C THR A 136 -8.13 19.13 -27.73
N LYS A 137 -9.42 18.94 -27.99
CA LYS A 137 -10.45 19.52 -27.11
C LYS A 137 -10.28 18.99 -25.67
N GLU A 138 -10.09 19.91 -24.72
CA GLU A 138 -10.03 19.55 -23.30
C GLU A 138 -11.30 18.79 -22.93
N VAL A 139 -11.12 17.64 -22.27
CA VAL A 139 -12.25 16.92 -21.68
C VAL A 139 -12.53 17.57 -20.33
N GLU A 140 -13.71 18.17 -20.22
CA GLU A 140 -14.13 18.85 -19.00
C GLU A 140 -14.04 17.90 -17.80
N ALA A 141 -13.23 18.29 -16.82
CA ALA A 141 -12.94 17.50 -15.64
C ALA A 141 -13.23 18.29 -14.37
N ILE A 142 -13.87 17.63 -13.41
CA ILE A 142 -14.02 18.14 -12.05
C ILE A 142 -12.70 17.92 -11.33
N GLN A 143 -12.09 18.99 -10.85
CA GLN A 143 -10.91 18.92 -9.99
C GLN A 143 -11.33 18.84 -8.53
N PHE A 144 -10.86 17.81 -7.82
CA PHE A 144 -11.08 17.69 -6.38
C PHE A 144 -10.03 18.50 -5.62
N ARG A 145 -10.47 19.37 -4.70
CA ARG A 145 -9.56 20.12 -3.82
C ARG A 145 -9.14 19.25 -2.64
N GLY A 146 -7.84 19.12 -2.39
CA GLY A 146 -7.30 18.49 -1.18
C GLY A 146 -5.82 18.15 -1.29
N THR A 147 -5.01 18.81 -0.45
CA THR A 147 -3.56 18.70 -0.10
C THR A 147 -2.51 18.21 -1.11
N SER A 148 -2.79 17.21 -1.94
CA SER A 148 -1.87 16.74 -2.97
C SER A 148 -2.10 17.51 -4.25
N SER A 149 -1.03 18.07 -4.81
CA SER A 149 -1.10 18.74 -6.10
C SER A 149 -1.49 17.77 -7.23
N ASN A 150 -2.20 18.26 -8.25
CA ASN A 150 -2.52 17.47 -9.45
C ASN A 150 -1.35 17.42 -10.46
N HIS A 151 -0.24 18.11 -10.18
CA HIS A 151 0.95 18.19 -11.02
C HIS A 151 1.97 17.11 -10.71
N LEU A 152 2.93 16.94 -11.62
CA LEU A 152 4.16 16.19 -11.36
C LEU A 152 5.26 17.11 -10.81
N VAL A 153 6.23 16.52 -10.12
CA VAL A 153 7.45 17.23 -9.68
C VAL A 153 8.64 16.61 -10.42
N PRO A 154 9.29 17.34 -11.35
CA PRO A 154 10.40 16.79 -12.12
C PRO A 154 11.52 16.24 -11.23
N GLY A 155 12.04 15.06 -11.57
CA GLY A 155 13.11 14.40 -10.82
C GLY A 155 12.69 13.75 -9.49
N VAL A 156 11.43 13.87 -9.07
CA VAL A 156 10.93 13.25 -7.82
C VAL A 156 10.11 12.03 -8.14
N GLU A 157 10.49 10.86 -7.60
CA GLU A 157 9.75 9.62 -7.81
C GLU A 157 8.32 9.71 -7.27
N ASP A 158 7.36 9.29 -8.11
CA ASP A 158 5.96 9.20 -7.74
C ASP A 158 5.19 8.17 -8.58
N THR A 159 3.94 7.90 -8.21
CA THR A 159 3.01 7.06 -8.95
C THR A 159 1.80 7.88 -9.42
N TYR A 160 1.57 7.89 -10.73
CA TYR A 160 0.42 8.53 -11.37
C TYR A 160 -0.46 7.44 -11.98
N TRP A 161 -1.78 7.59 -11.90
CA TRP A 161 -2.68 6.59 -12.44
C TRP A 161 -3.90 7.19 -13.14
N VAL A 162 -4.35 6.50 -14.18
CA VAL A 162 -5.61 6.78 -14.88
C VAL A 162 -6.50 5.54 -14.84
N SER A 163 -7.78 5.72 -14.57
CA SER A 163 -8.79 4.67 -14.64
C SER A 163 -9.89 5.04 -15.63
N LEU A 164 -10.32 4.07 -16.43
CA LEU A 164 -11.42 4.19 -17.38
C LEU A 164 -12.45 3.10 -17.11
N SER A 165 -13.71 3.47 -16.95
CA SER A 165 -14.83 2.53 -16.82
C SER A 165 -15.70 2.50 -18.09
N LYS A 166 -16.02 1.30 -18.59
CA LYS A 166 -16.93 1.14 -19.74
C LYS A 166 -18.37 0.76 -19.38
N GLY A 167 -18.62 0.35 -18.13
CA GLY A 167 -19.86 -0.33 -17.77
C GLY A 167 -20.55 0.25 -16.55
N GLY A 168 -21.83 -0.09 -16.39
CA GLY A 168 -22.64 0.30 -15.23
C GLY A 168 -22.97 1.79 -15.18
N LYS A 169 -23.21 2.30 -13.97
CA LYS A 169 -23.52 3.71 -13.73
C LYS A 169 -22.33 4.64 -14.03
N GLN A 170 -21.12 4.09 -14.03
CA GLN A 170 -19.86 4.80 -14.21
C GLN A 170 -19.33 4.70 -15.65
N ALA A 171 -20.13 4.26 -16.62
CA ALA A 171 -19.67 4.13 -18.00
C ALA A 171 -19.21 5.49 -18.57
N GLY A 172 -18.00 5.50 -19.15
CA GLY A 172 -17.34 6.71 -19.65
C GLY A 172 -16.61 7.53 -18.58
N GLU A 173 -16.63 7.13 -17.30
CA GLU A 173 -15.86 7.83 -16.25
C GLU A 173 -14.36 7.61 -16.43
N LEU A 174 -13.63 8.73 -16.40
CA LEU A 174 -12.18 8.82 -16.36
C LEU A 174 -11.75 9.39 -15.01
N ARG A 175 -10.89 8.67 -14.30
CA ARG A 175 -10.30 9.14 -13.04
C ARG A 175 -8.80 9.28 -13.20
N TYR A 176 -8.26 10.40 -12.73
CA TYR A 176 -6.83 10.57 -12.55
C TYR A 176 -6.55 10.76 -11.06
N GLY A 177 -5.51 10.08 -10.56
CA GLY A 177 -4.98 10.34 -9.23
C GLY A 177 -3.50 10.02 -9.09
N ARG A 178 -3.01 10.16 -7.86
CA ARG A 178 -1.62 9.90 -7.44
C ARG A 178 -1.62 8.91 -6.27
N THR A 179 -0.44 8.35 -5.97
CA THR A 179 -0.19 7.43 -4.86
C THR A 179 -1.07 6.16 -4.91
N TYR A 180 -2.07 6.02 -4.03
CA TYR A 180 -2.96 4.86 -3.97
C TYR A 180 -4.00 4.88 -5.08
N ARG A 181 -4.30 3.70 -5.63
CA ARG A 181 -5.28 3.50 -6.69
C ARG A 181 -6.69 3.43 -6.10
N SER A 182 -7.18 4.57 -5.61
CA SER A 182 -8.43 4.67 -4.87
C SER A 182 -9.28 5.87 -5.32
N THR A 183 -10.60 5.79 -5.14
CA THR A 183 -11.53 6.90 -5.35
C THR A 183 -11.20 8.08 -4.44
N THR A 184 -10.78 7.85 -3.20
CA THR A 184 -10.32 8.90 -2.27
C THR A 184 -9.05 9.63 -2.70
N CYS A 185 -8.21 9.01 -3.53
CA CYS A 185 -7.00 9.62 -4.09
C CYS A 185 -7.21 10.18 -5.51
N THR A 186 -8.47 10.29 -5.97
CA THR A 186 -8.82 10.92 -7.25
C THR A 186 -8.60 12.43 -7.17
N LEU A 187 -7.83 12.96 -8.11
CA LEU A 187 -7.55 14.39 -8.27
C LEU A 187 -8.41 15.02 -9.37
N GLN A 188 -8.71 14.26 -10.43
CA GLN A 188 -9.61 14.69 -11.49
C GLN A 188 -10.58 13.58 -11.88
N LEU A 189 -11.84 13.96 -12.12
CA LEU A 189 -12.88 13.11 -12.69
C LEU A 189 -13.45 13.77 -13.94
N ALA A 190 -13.40 13.05 -15.05
CA ALA A 190 -14.04 13.44 -16.30
C ALA A 190 -15.04 12.36 -16.73
N ASN A 191 -15.97 12.71 -17.62
CA ASN A 191 -16.87 11.74 -18.22
C ASN A 191 -16.93 11.97 -19.74
N VAL A 192 -16.51 10.95 -20.51
CA VAL A 192 -16.52 11.00 -21.98
C VAL A 192 -17.80 10.44 -22.59
N GLY A 193 -18.75 9.99 -21.77
CA GLY A 193 -19.98 9.32 -22.16
C GLY A 193 -19.77 7.88 -22.64
N GLN A 194 -20.87 7.18 -22.91
CA GLN A 194 -20.85 5.88 -23.61
C GLN A 194 -20.65 6.13 -25.10
N LYS A 195 -19.39 6.19 -25.53
CA LYS A 195 -19.02 6.31 -26.94
C LYS A 195 -18.44 5.00 -27.44
N GLU A 196 -18.86 4.55 -28.62
CA GLU A 196 -18.43 3.26 -29.21
C GLU A 196 -16.90 3.11 -29.26
N TRP A 197 -16.17 4.19 -29.51
CA TRP A 197 -14.71 4.16 -29.59
C TRP A 197 -14.04 3.96 -28.23
N VAL A 198 -14.66 4.40 -27.12
CA VAL A 198 -14.14 4.17 -25.76
C VAL A 198 -14.13 2.67 -25.47
N GLU A 199 -15.14 1.95 -25.95
CA GLU A 199 -15.22 0.49 -25.84
C GLU A 199 -14.19 -0.26 -26.69
N GLN A 200 -13.49 0.44 -27.59
CA GLN A 200 -12.44 -0.10 -28.45
C GLN A 200 -11.02 0.17 -27.93
N LEU A 201 -10.87 1.01 -26.90
CA LEU A 201 -9.55 1.33 -26.32
C LEU A 201 -8.89 0.07 -25.77
N LYS A 202 -7.71 -0.26 -26.29
CA LYS A 202 -7.02 -1.53 -26.00
C LYS A 202 -5.58 -1.34 -25.57
N TYR A 203 -4.91 -0.33 -26.08
CA TYR A 203 -3.50 -0.10 -25.88
C TYR A 203 -3.27 1.03 -24.91
N VAL A 204 -2.17 0.93 -24.18
CA VAL A 204 -1.71 1.91 -23.22
C VAL A 204 -0.33 2.35 -23.67
N HIS A 205 -0.13 3.64 -23.83
CA HIS A 205 1.15 4.23 -24.18
C HIS A 205 1.58 5.19 -23.09
N VAL A 206 2.77 4.98 -22.55
CA VAL A 206 3.38 5.84 -21.53
C VAL A 206 4.56 6.56 -22.15
N LEU A 207 4.53 7.89 -22.07
CA LEU A 207 5.48 8.77 -22.72
C LEU A 207 5.93 9.84 -21.73
N SER A 208 7.23 10.17 -21.68
CA SER A 208 7.73 11.25 -20.83
C SER A 208 8.74 12.13 -21.55
N LEU A 209 8.59 13.44 -21.34
CA LEU A 209 9.48 14.48 -21.84
C LEU A 209 10.57 14.76 -20.81
N GLN A 210 11.84 14.77 -21.20
CA GLN A 210 12.92 15.18 -20.29
C GLN A 210 12.89 16.69 -20.01
N GLY A 211 12.77 17.52 -21.05
CA GLY A 211 12.97 18.97 -20.92
C GLY A 211 14.36 19.28 -20.36
N ASP A 212 14.45 20.28 -19.48
CA ASP A 212 15.68 20.63 -18.73
C ASP A 212 15.89 19.76 -17.47
N ALA A 213 14.98 18.82 -17.19
CA ALA A 213 15.02 17.97 -16.00
C ALA A 213 15.92 16.73 -16.19
N PRO A 214 16.19 15.95 -15.12
CA PRO A 214 16.86 14.67 -15.25
C PRO A 214 16.12 13.72 -16.21
N LYS A 215 16.86 12.83 -16.86
CA LYS A 215 16.30 11.83 -17.78
C LYS A 215 15.18 11.05 -17.08
N PRO A 216 13.95 11.00 -17.64
CA PRO A 216 12.84 10.32 -17.01
C PRO A 216 13.10 8.81 -16.91
N GLN A 217 12.70 8.22 -15.78
CA GLN A 217 12.90 6.79 -15.51
C GLN A 217 11.56 6.14 -15.14
N ILE A 218 10.95 5.42 -16.08
CA ILE A 218 9.81 4.55 -15.78
C ILE A 218 10.33 3.36 -14.97
N LYS A 219 9.87 3.25 -13.73
CA LYS A 219 10.26 2.17 -12.81
C LYS A 219 9.32 0.98 -12.95
N LYS A 220 8.02 1.26 -13.07
CA LYS A 220 6.98 0.22 -13.13
C LYS A 220 5.73 0.75 -13.85
N ILE A 221 5.13 -0.10 -14.66
CA ILE A 221 3.77 0.10 -15.19
C ILE A 221 2.90 -1.03 -14.67
N ILE A 222 1.80 -0.67 -14.00
CA ILE A 222 0.81 -1.59 -13.45
C ILE A 222 -0.48 -1.40 -14.25
N ILE A 223 -1.09 -2.51 -14.66
CA ILE A 223 -2.36 -2.50 -15.38
C ILE A 223 -3.34 -3.41 -14.68
N ASP A 224 -4.39 -2.80 -14.13
CA ASP A 224 -5.48 -3.54 -13.50
C ASP A 224 -6.61 -3.75 -14.49
N ARG A 225 -7.23 -4.92 -14.37
CA ARG A 225 -8.33 -5.38 -15.22
C ARG A 225 -9.61 -4.55 -15.05
N TYR A 226 -9.86 -4.08 -13.84
CA TYR A 226 -11.11 -3.43 -13.45
C TYR A 226 -10.86 -1.97 -13.10
N PRO A 227 -11.79 -1.06 -13.45
CA PRO A 227 -11.66 0.34 -13.09
C PRO A 227 -11.82 0.57 -11.58
N ILE A 228 -11.29 1.69 -11.11
CA ILE A 228 -11.52 2.20 -9.76
C ILE A 228 -12.92 2.82 -9.72
N VAL A 229 -13.84 2.14 -9.05
CA VAL A 229 -15.25 2.59 -8.89
C VAL A 229 -15.69 2.68 -7.44
N TYR A 230 -14.97 2.02 -6.53
CA TYR A 230 -15.13 2.12 -5.08
C TYR A 230 -13.80 1.77 -4.41
N ASP A 231 -13.67 2.12 -3.13
CA ASP A 231 -12.52 1.77 -2.30
C ASP A 231 -12.84 0.58 -1.42
N LEU A 232 -11.94 -0.40 -1.32
CA LEU A 232 -12.11 -1.52 -0.40
C LEU A 232 -12.15 -1.00 1.04
N PRO A 233 -13.21 -1.27 1.82
CA PRO A 233 -13.30 -0.80 3.20
C PRO A 233 -12.14 -1.31 4.05
N PRO A 234 -11.62 -0.48 4.98
CA PRO A 234 -10.55 -0.90 5.87
C PRO A 234 -11.05 -1.91 6.90
N ILE A 235 -12.35 -1.97 7.20
CA ILE A 235 -12.93 -2.95 8.10
C ILE A 235 -13.24 -4.27 7.38
N ILE A 236 -12.73 -5.38 7.94
CA ILE A 236 -13.02 -6.75 7.52
C ILE A 236 -14.17 -7.29 8.36
N ALA A 237 -15.15 -7.92 7.71
CA ALA A 237 -16.14 -8.74 8.37
C ALA A 237 -15.88 -10.23 8.12
N ASP A 238 -16.14 -11.05 9.14
CA ASP A 238 -16.21 -12.50 8.95
C ASP A 238 -17.33 -12.83 7.93
N ASN A 239 -17.14 -13.88 7.15
CA ASN A 239 -18.11 -14.25 6.12
C ASN A 239 -19.50 -14.61 6.70
N ASN A 240 -19.57 -15.00 7.98
CA ASN A 240 -20.83 -15.26 8.67
C ASN A 240 -21.48 -14.00 9.25
N GLU A 241 -20.80 -12.85 9.22
CA GLU A 241 -21.27 -11.57 9.77
C GLU A 241 -21.57 -10.52 8.70
N LEU A 242 -21.18 -10.76 7.44
CA LEU A 242 -21.49 -9.88 6.31
C LEU A 242 -22.99 -9.88 6.00
N THR A 243 -23.58 -8.68 5.95
CA THR A 243 -24.97 -8.50 5.54
C THR A 243 -25.07 -8.04 4.08
N LEU A 244 -26.26 -8.21 3.47
CA LEU A 244 -26.53 -7.66 2.14
C LEU A 244 -26.34 -6.14 2.09
N LEU A 245 -26.72 -5.44 3.17
CA LEU A 245 -26.54 -4.00 3.28
C LEU A 245 -25.06 -3.63 3.31
N ASP A 246 -24.24 -4.38 4.07
CA ASP A 246 -22.79 -4.12 4.13
C ASP A 246 -22.13 -4.20 2.74
N ILE A 247 -22.59 -5.13 1.91
CA ILE A 247 -22.13 -5.30 0.52
C ILE A 247 -22.62 -4.15 -0.37
N ASP A 248 -23.92 -3.80 -0.31
CA ASP A 248 -24.53 -2.78 -1.17
C ASP A 248 -23.93 -1.39 -0.94
N ILE A 249 -23.73 -1.00 0.32
CA ILE A 249 -23.16 0.31 0.66
C ILE A 249 -21.64 0.29 0.78
N ASN A 250 -21.01 -0.88 0.58
CA ASN A 250 -19.58 -1.08 0.70
C ASN A 250 -19.04 -0.56 2.05
N SER A 251 -19.68 -0.93 3.16
CA SER A 251 -19.26 -0.54 4.51
C SER A 251 -18.17 -1.46 5.07
N LYS A 252 -18.15 -2.73 4.66
CA LYS A 252 -17.19 -3.75 5.10
C LYS A 252 -16.71 -4.59 3.93
N THR A 253 -15.48 -5.09 4.01
CA THR A 253 -14.95 -6.03 3.03
C THR A 253 -14.93 -7.47 3.55
N SER A 254 -15.14 -8.44 2.65
CA SER A 254 -14.84 -9.83 2.94
C SER A 254 -13.33 -10.05 2.89
N ILE A 255 -12.83 -10.93 3.76
CA ILE A 255 -11.44 -11.38 3.69
C ILE A 255 -11.09 -12.00 2.32
N ALA A 256 -12.06 -12.58 1.62
CA ALA A 256 -11.87 -13.16 0.29
C ALA A 256 -11.50 -12.12 -0.79
N ASN A 257 -11.77 -10.83 -0.55
CA ASN A 257 -11.41 -9.74 -1.46
C ASN A 257 -9.94 -9.31 -1.30
N LEU A 258 -9.25 -9.73 -0.24
CA LEU A 258 -7.92 -9.25 0.09
C LEU A 258 -6.82 -10.12 -0.53
N ASN A 259 -5.60 -9.59 -0.55
CA ASN A 259 -4.42 -10.34 -0.98
C ASN A 259 -4.24 -11.65 -0.18
N PRO A 260 -3.80 -12.76 -0.79
CA PRO A 260 -3.55 -14.03 -0.08
C PRO A 260 -2.66 -13.92 1.17
N VAL A 261 -1.76 -12.92 1.22
CA VAL A 261 -0.98 -12.63 2.43
C VAL A 261 -1.90 -12.16 3.55
N CYS A 262 -2.74 -11.15 3.33
CA CYS A 262 -3.73 -10.69 4.30
C CYS A 262 -4.72 -11.79 4.71
N GLN A 263 -5.15 -12.64 3.77
CA GLN A 263 -6.03 -13.78 4.07
C GLN A 263 -5.41 -14.73 5.11
N ARG A 264 -4.14 -15.08 4.92
CA ARG A 264 -3.39 -15.91 5.87
C ARG A 264 -3.19 -15.20 7.22
N LEU A 265 -2.81 -13.93 7.19
CA LEU A 265 -2.61 -13.12 8.40
C LEU A 265 -3.91 -13.00 9.23
N TYR A 266 -5.04 -12.77 8.56
CA TYR A 266 -6.37 -12.75 9.18
C TYR A 266 -6.71 -14.09 9.84
N ALA A 267 -6.48 -15.21 9.14
CA ALA A 267 -6.73 -16.54 9.68
C ALA A 267 -5.95 -16.83 10.98
N ASN A 268 -4.81 -16.16 11.20
CA ASN A 268 -3.99 -16.34 12.40
C ASN A 268 -4.51 -15.57 13.62
N ILE A 269 -5.12 -14.39 13.45
CA ILE A 269 -5.45 -13.49 14.57
C ILE A 269 -6.94 -13.12 14.72
N ALA A 270 -7.76 -13.35 13.69
CA ALA A 270 -9.16 -12.91 13.71
C ALA A 270 -10.05 -13.77 14.62
N GLY A 271 -9.66 -15.03 14.86
CA GLY A 271 -10.49 -16.02 15.56
C GLY A 271 -11.02 -15.57 16.93
N PRO A 272 -12.20 -16.06 17.36
CA PRO A 272 -12.88 -15.60 18.59
C PRO A 272 -12.13 -15.96 19.89
N ALA A 273 -11.22 -16.93 19.84
CA ALA A 273 -10.36 -17.27 20.97
C ALA A 273 -9.19 -16.30 21.17
N ILE A 274 -8.88 -15.46 20.18
CA ILE A 274 -7.86 -14.42 20.28
C ILE A 274 -8.49 -13.22 21.01
N LYS A 275 -8.27 -13.18 22.33
CA LYS A 275 -8.78 -12.18 23.27
C LYS A 275 -7.77 -11.97 24.41
N VAL A 276 -7.79 -10.80 25.04
CA VAL A 276 -6.85 -10.45 26.13
C VAL A 276 -7.23 -11.14 27.44
N ASN A 277 -8.51 -11.10 27.82
CA ASN A 277 -9.00 -11.70 29.06
C ASN A 277 -9.33 -13.18 28.86
N ASP A 278 -8.70 -14.05 29.63
CA ASP A 278 -8.90 -15.50 29.57
C ASP A 278 -9.19 -16.10 30.97
N HIS A 279 -9.60 -17.37 31.00
CA HIS A 279 -9.99 -18.05 32.25
C HIS A 279 -8.88 -18.11 33.32
N THR A 280 -7.61 -18.05 32.92
CA THR A 280 -6.46 -18.07 33.84
C THR A 280 -5.98 -16.67 34.22
N PHE A 281 -6.42 -15.61 33.53
CA PHE A 281 -6.21 -14.21 33.91
C PHE A 281 -7.40 -13.36 33.42
N PRO A 282 -8.55 -13.40 34.13
CA PRO A 282 -9.78 -12.75 33.68
C PRO A 282 -9.71 -11.22 33.75
N ASP A 283 -8.91 -10.68 34.67
CA ASP A 283 -8.76 -9.24 34.91
C ASP A 283 -7.56 -8.65 34.15
N PHE A 284 -7.10 -9.26 33.06
CA PHE A 284 -5.85 -8.86 32.38
C PHE A 284 -5.91 -7.38 31.97
N THR A 285 -6.98 -6.95 31.29
CA THR A 285 -7.14 -5.54 30.88
C THR A 285 -7.20 -4.58 32.06
N ASP A 286 -7.81 -4.98 33.18
CA ASP A 286 -7.88 -4.15 34.39
C ASP A 286 -6.50 -4.00 35.04
N ALA A 287 -5.69 -5.06 35.00
CA ALA A 287 -4.30 -5.01 35.43
C ALA A 287 -3.45 -4.08 34.56
N ILE A 288 -3.66 -4.08 33.23
CA ILE A 288 -3.01 -3.12 32.32
C ILE A 288 -3.41 -1.69 32.70
N GLU A 289 -4.72 -1.43 32.84
CA GLU A 289 -5.27 -0.12 33.21
C GLU A 289 -4.67 0.43 34.50
N TRP A 290 -4.61 -0.42 35.53
CA TRP A 290 -3.96 -0.10 36.78
C TRP A 290 -2.47 0.17 36.58
N GLY A 291 -1.77 -0.69 35.85
CA GLY A 291 -0.33 -0.55 35.60
C GLY A 291 0.01 0.77 34.89
N ILE A 292 -0.81 1.20 33.93
CA ILE A 292 -0.66 2.50 33.26
C ILE A 292 -0.75 3.68 34.25
N LYS A 293 -1.52 3.54 35.33
CA LYS A 293 -1.79 4.62 36.31
C LYS A 293 -0.87 4.57 37.52
N GLU A 294 -0.30 3.40 37.83
CA GLU A 294 0.53 3.15 39.01
C GLU A 294 2.02 3.44 38.72
N PRO A 295 2.63 4.50 39.28
CA PRO A 295 4.01 4.88 38.98
C PRO A 295 5.05 3.81 39.33
N THR A 296 4.72 2.92 40.26
CA THR A 296 5.62 1.84 40.68
C THR A 296 5.55 0.58 39.80
N SER A 297 4.55 0.47 38.92
CA SER A 297 4.34 -0.73 38.10
C SER A 297 5.39 -0.88 36.99
N MET A 298 5.54 -2.11 36.49
CA MET A 298 6.38 -2.39 35.32
C MET A 298 5.94 -1.62 34.06
N ILE A 299 4.63 -1.41 33.88
CA ILE A 299 4.04 -0.78 32.69
C ILE A 299 4.36 0.71 32.69
N TYR A 300 4.09 1.42 33.79
CA TYR A 300 4.34 2.86 33.89
C TYR A 300 5.82 3.18 33.68
N LYS A 301 6.71 2.42 34.34
CA LYS A 301 8.16 2.61 34.21
C LYS A 301 8.64 2.45 32.78
N ARG A 302 8.10 1.47 32.04
CA ARG A 302 8.45 1.27 30.63
C ARG A 302 7.92 2.41 29.76
N LEU A 303 6.67 2.82 29.93
CA LEU A 303 6.09 3.96 29.22
C LEU A 303 6.91 5.24 29.45
N LEU A 304 7.30 5.51 30.71
CA LEU A 304 8.13 6.66 31.06
C LEU A 304 9.51 6.60 30.38
N ALA A 305 10.13 5.42 30.33
CA ALA A 305 11.41 5.23 29.66
C ALA A 305 11.35 5.44 28.13
N LYS A 306 10.17 5.25 27.51
CA LYS A 306 9.93 5.47 26.07
C LYS A 306 9.49 6.89 25.72
N SER A 307 9.27 7.76 26.71
CA SER A 307 8.86 9.14 26.45
C SER A 307 9.83 9.84 25.50
N GLY A 308 9.32 10.33 24.37
CA GLY A 308 10.12 11.00 23.33
C GLY A 308 10.77 10.08 22.29
N GLU A 309 10.44 8.78 22.24
CA GLU A 309 10.95 7.82 21.25
C GLU A 309 10.79 8.29 19.79
N PHE A 310 9.66 8.94 19.47
CA PHE A 310 9.38 9.46 18.13
C PHE A 310 9.56 10.98 18.01
N SER A 311 10.10 11.63 19.05
CA SER A 311 10.33 13.07 19.08
C SER A 311 11.50 13.47 18.19
N GLY A 312 11.36 14.60 17.49
CA GLY A 312 12.48 15.29 16.84
C GLY A 312 13.38 16.03 17.84
N ASP A 313 12.89 16.29 19.05
CA ASP A 313 13.64 16.94 20.12
C ASP A 313 14.40 15.92 20.98
N LYS A 314 15.54 16.34 21.56
CA LYS A 314 16.23 15.53 22.57
C LYS A 314 15.28 15.24 23.74
N PRO A 315 15.12 13.98 24.17
CA PRO A 315 14.34 13.66 25.36
C PRO A 315 14.84 14.44 26.57
N LYS A 316 13.93 14.83 27.48
CA LYS A 316 14.34 15.26 28.82
C LYS A 316 14.95 14.04 29.52
N ASP A 317 16.14 14.19 30.09
CA ASP A 317 16.84 13.11 30.80
C ASP A 317 17.00 13.45 32.30
N PRO A 318 16.33 12.71 33.21
CA PRO A 318 15.35 11.67 32.95
C PRO A 318 13.97 12.27 32.57
N PRO A 319 13.11 11.51 31.85
CA PRO A 319 11.75 11.93 31.58
C PRO A 319 10.96 12.00 32.89
N THR A 320 10.17 13.08 33.03
CA THR A 320 9.39 13.35 34.25
C THR A 320 7.91 12.98 34.10
N GLU A 321 7.46 12.74 32.88
CA GLU A 321 6.08 12.39 32.54
C GLU A 321 6.04 11.45 31.32
N VAL A 322 4.97 10.68 31.23
CA VAL A 322 4.72 9.78 30.10
C VAL A 322 4.25 10.61 28.91
N ASP A 323 4.98 10.55 27.81
CA ASP A 323 4.60 11.17 26.54
C ASP A 323 3.43 10.41 25.90
N LYS A 324 2.47 11.13 25.33
CA LYS A 324 1.33 10.54 24.61
C LYS A 324 1.67 10.08 23.21
N THR A 325 2.89 10.31 22.74
CA THR A 325 3.36 9.83 21.44
C THR A 325 3.93 8.41 21.50
N THR A 326 3.88 7.73 22.65
CA THR A 326 4.41 6.36 22.82
C THR A 326 3.31 5.34 23.08
N TYR A 327 3.64 4.06 22.92
CA TYR A 327 2.79 2.91 23.23
C TYR A 327 3.68 1.69 23.50
N LEU A 328 3.11 0.62 24.07
CA LEU A 328 3.88 -0.60 24.35
C LEU A 328 3.68 -1.65 23.27
N ARG A 329 4.76 -2.34 22.90
CA ARG A 329 4.81 -3.43 21.92
C ARG A 329 5.19 -4.73 22.64
N VAL A 330 4.26 -5.67 22.71
CA VAL A 330 4.46 -6.98 23.35
C VAL A 330 4.43 -8.07 22.28
N THR A 331 5.58 -8.67 21.96
CA THR A 331 5.69 -9.62 20.84
C THR A 331 5.25 -11.04 21.21
N LEU A 332 4.68 -11.75 20.23
CA LEU A 332 4.24 -13.13 20.37
C LEU A 332 4.95 -14.01 19.33
N GLY A 333 5.60 -15.07 19.79
CA GLY A 333 6.31 -16.01 18.91
C GLY A 333 7.76 -15.63 18.67
N LEU A 334 8.28 -16.05 17.52
CA LEU A 334 9.69 -15.93 17.14
C LEU A 334 9.80 -15.12 15.84
N ASP A 335 10.98 -14.52 15.64
CA ASP A 335 11.31 -13.89 14.36
C ASP A 335 11.72 -14.96 13.35
N GLU A 336 10.96 -15.04 12.25
CA GLU A 336 11.16 -15.99 11.16
C GLU A 336 11.68 -15.30 9.89
N GLY A 337 11.97 -13.99 9.94
CA GLY A 337 12.41 -13.21 8.77
C GLY A 337 11.36 -13.01 7.69
N ARG A 338 10.08 -13.31 7.98
CA ARG A 338 8.95 -13.19 7.03
C ARG A 338 8.10 -11.93 7.22
N SER A 339 8.53 -11.03 8.10
CA SER A 339 7.88 -9.78 8.47
C SER A 339 8.91 -8.78 8.97
N PRO A 340 8.56 -7.49 9.06
CA PRO A 340 9.36 -6.51 9.81
C PRO A 340 9.41 -6.91 11.31
N GLY A 341 10.50 -7.58 11.70
CA GLY A 341 10.67 -8.17 13.03
C GLY A 341 9.71 -9.33 13.33
N ILE A 342 9.40 -9.56 14.62
CA ILE A 342 8.50 -10.64 15.06
C ILE A 342 7.09 -10.43 14.49
N PRO A 343 6.49 -11.43 13.81
CA PRO A 343 5.25 -11.23 13.06
C PRO A 343 4.06 -10.75 13.88
N TYR A 344 3.93 -11.17 15.14
CA TYR A 344 2.77 -10.88 15.98
C TYR A 344 3.12 -9.94 17.11
N VAL A 345 2.38 -8.86 17.24
CA VAL A 345 2.60 -7.82 18.27
C VAL A 345 1.27 -7.45 18.88
N MET A 346 1.15 -7.60 20.20
CA MET A 346 0.09 -6.99 20.97
C MET A 346 0.52 -5.57 21.34
N GLU A 347 -0.25 -4.58 20.93
CA GLU A 347 0.03 -3.18 21.24
C GLU A 347 -0.95 -2.65 22.29
N ILE A 348 -0.40 -1.94 23.27
CA ILE A 348 -1.15 -1.36 24.39
C ILE A 348 -1.09 0.15 24.25
N TRP A 349 -2.26 0.75 24.10
CA TRP A 349 -2.45 2.17 23.84
C TRP A 349 -3.11 2.83 25.05
N PRO A 350 -2.35 3.49 25.94
CA PRO A 350 -2.96 4.25 27.03
C PRO A 350 -3.91 5.34 26.52
N ALA A 351 -4.79 5.82 27.39
CA ALA A 351 -5.76 6.85 27.06
C ALA A 351 -5.08 8.11 26.50
N GLY A 352 -5.49 8.54 25.31
CA GLY A 352 -4.93 9.71 24.62
C GLY A 352 -3.63 9.47 23.87
N HIS A 353 -3.07 8.25 23.88
CA HIS A 353 -1.81 7.95 23.20
C HIS A 353 -1.98 7.71 21.69
N GLN A 354 -0.91 7.92 20.93
CA GLN A 354 -0.86 7.75 19.48
C GLN A 354 0.48 7.18 19.00
N SER A 355 0.49 6.63 17.79
CA SER A 355 1.71 6.41 17.00
C SER A 355 2.10 7.69 16.25
N PRO A 356 3.33 7.81 15.71
CA PRO A 356 3.58 8.78 14.64
C PRO A 356 2.79 8.42 13.37
N ILE A 357 2.77 9.30 12.37
CA ILE A 357 2.36 8.96 11.01
C ILE A 357 3.49 8.15 10.38
N HIS A 358 3.20 6.92 9.94
CA HIS A 358 4.25 5.99 9.50
C HIS A 358 3.81 5.10 8.33
N ASN A 359 4.81 4.55 7.63
CA ASN A 359 4.70 3.63 6.50
C ASN A 359 5.42 2.30 6.82
N HIS A 360 4.89 1.20 6.32
CA HIS A 360 5.29 -0.16 6.66
C HIS A 360 6.17 -0.87 5.61
N GLY A 361 6.80 -0.12 4.70
CA GLY A 361 7.84 -0.67 3.81
C GLY A 361 7.34 -1.71 2.81
N GLU A 362 6.12 -1.55 2.29
CA GLU A 362 5.46 -2.53 1.41
C GLU A 362 5.18 -3.89 2.09
N SER A 363 5.10 -3.94 3.41
CA SER A 363 4.60 -5.12 4.12
C SER A 363 3.07 -5.17 4.15
N TYR A 364 2.54 -6.35 4.42
CA TYR A 364 1.11 -6.58 4.63
C TYR A 364 0.85 -6.67 6.11
N ALA A 365 -0.33 -6.25 6.55
CA ALA A 365 -0.75 -6.50 7.91
C ALA A 365 -2.26 -6.71 8.07
N VAL A 366 -2.61 -7.35 9.17
CA VAL A 366 -3.97 -7.40 9.72
C VAL A 366 -3.89 -6.98 11.18
N ILE A 367 -4.87 -6.18 11.62
CA ILE A 367 -4.93 -5.64 12.99
C ILE A 367 -6.31 -5.94 13.55
N LYS A 368 -6.37 -6.60 14.71
CA LYS A 368 -7.61 -6.84 15.45
C LYS A 368 -7.62 -6.01 16.73
N VAL A 369 -8.70 -5.29 16.98
CA VAL A 369 -8.92 -4.63 18.27
C VAL A 369 -9.40 -5.67 19.28
N LEU A 370 -8.66 -5.85 20.37
CA LEU A 370 -8.97 -6.84 21.40
C LEU A 370 -9.71 -6.23 22.61
N HIS A 371 -9.47 -4.95 22.89
CA HIS A 371 -10.12 -4.20 23.96
C HIS A 371 -10.15 -2.70 23.64
N GLY A 372 -11.22 -2.01 24.08
CA GLY A 372 -11.38 -0.57 23.88
C GLY A 372 -11.65 -0.20 22.42
N GLU A 373 -11.17 0.97 22.02
CA GLU A 373 -11.32 1.52 20.67
C GLU A 373 -10.03 2.24 20.21
N ILE A 374 -9.78 2.20 18.90
CA ILE A 374 -8.67 2.90 18.26
C ILE A 374 -9.17 3.63 17.02
N HIS A 375 -8.65 4.84 16.78
CA HIS A 375 -8.91 5.59 15.56
C HIS A 375 -7.72 5.46 14.63
N SER A 376 -7.97 5.15 13.36
CA SER A 376 -6.95 5.11 12.32
C SER A 376 -7.17 6.26 11.34
N SER A 377 -6.16 7.12 11.22
CA SER A 377 -6.09 8.19 10.22
C SER A 377 -5.20 7.72 9.07
N TYR A 378 -5.68 7.78 7.83
CA TYR A 378 -4.95 7.32 6.64
C TYR A 378 -4.49 8.48 5.76
N PHE A 379 -3.23 8.44 5.33
CA PHE A 379 -2.57 9.52 4.58
C PHE A 379 -2.05 9.00 3.23
N LYS A 380 -1.81 9.91 2.29
CA LYS A 380 -1.39 9.56 0.92
C LYS A 380 0.09 9.16 0.84
N ASP A 381 0.94 9.86 1.58
CA ASP A 381 2.37 9.65 1.66
C ASP A 381 2.94 10.32 2.93
N LEU A 382 4.27 10.28 3.10
CA LEU A 382 5.03 10.95 4.16
C LEU A 382 5.78 12.20 3.65
N LYS A 383 5.37 12.78 2.51
CA LYS A 383 6.10 13.88 1.85
C LYS A 383 5.50 15.25 2.12
N GLU A 384 4.26 15.32 2.60
CA GLU A 384 3.58 16.59 2.90
C GLU A 384 4.10 17.22 4.21
N ASP A 385 4.37 18.53 4.21
CA ASP A 385 4.77 19.28 5.42
C ASP A 385 3.68 19.27 6.50
N LYS A 386 2.40 19.17 6.09
CA LYS A 386 1.22 19.10 6.97
C LYS A 386 0.27 18.03 6.43
N PRO A 387 0.54 16.75 6.72
CA PRO A 387 -0.26 15.66 6.20
C PRO A 387 -1.71 15.78 6.68
N ILE A 388 -2.66 15.73 5.74
CA ILE A 388 -4.09 15.66 6.07
C ILE A 388 -4.60 14.25 5.76
N PRO A 389 -5.30 13.59 6.69
CA PRO A 389 -5.82 12.27 6.42
C PRO A 389 -6.93 12.35 5.36
N TYR A 390 -6.88 11.47 4.36
CA TYR A 390 -7.95 11.34 3.37
C TYR A 390 -9.12 10.50 3.91
N ARG A 391 -8.90 9.77 5.00
CA ARG A 391 -9.89 8.93 5.69
C ARG A 391 -9.53 8.81 7.16
N VAL A 392 -10.56 8.79 8.02
CA VAL A 392 -10.44 8.46 9.44
C VAL A 392 -11.50 7.41 9.76
N GLU A 393 -11.10 6.33 10.41
CA GLU A 393 -11.98 5.22 10.76
C GLU A 393 -11.85 4.89 12.26
N LYS A 394 -12.97 4.58 12.91
CA LYS A 394 -13.00 4.10 14.30
C LYS A 394 -13.12 2.59 14.29
N PHE A 395 -12.28 1.90 15.05
CA PHE A 395 -12.35 0.47 15.26
C PHE A 395 -12.60 0.17 16.74
N GLU A 396 -13.60 -0.65 17.01
CA GLU A 396 -13.97 -1.11 18.35
C GLU A 396 -13.54 -2.57 18.56
N ALA A 397 -13.52 -3.01 19.82
CA ALA A 397 -13.21 -4.40 20.16
C ALA A 397 -13.97 -5.41 19.27
N GLY A 398 -13.22 -6.34 18.67
CA GLY A 398 -13.72 -7.32 17.71
C GLY A 398 -13.56 -6.91 16.25
N ASN A 399 -13.47 -5.60 15.93
CA ASN A 399 -13.18 -5.17 14.56
C ASN A 399 -11.78 -5.61 14.12
N VAL A 400 -11.67 -5.89 12.83
CA VAL A 400 -10.41 -6.26 12.18
C VAL A 400 -10.18 -5.33 10.99
N THR A 401 -8.99 -4.77 10.89
CA THR A 401 -8.54 -3.93 9.76
C THR A 401 -7.32 -4.53 9.07
N TRP A 402 -6.93 -3.97 7.94
CA TRP A 402 -5.86 -4.49 7.10
C TRP A 402 -5.12 -3.39 6.35
N MET A 403 -3.94 -3.76 5.86
CA MET A 403 -3.20 -2.97 4.87
C MET A 403 -2.38 -3.87 3.96
N ASP A 404 -2.10 -3.37 2.77
CA ASP A 404 -1.19 -3.96 1.79
C ASP A 404 -0.41 -2.85 1.07
N PRO A 405 0.58 -3.15 0.21
CA PRO A 405 1.37 -2.11 -0.45
C PRO A 405 0.57 -1.06 -1.24
N GLU A 406 -0.67 -1.36 -1.61
CA GLU A 406 -1.53 -0.51 -2.43
C GLU A 406 -2.65 0.17 -1.62
N HIS A 407 -2.82 -0.21 -0.34
CA HIS A 407 -3.88 0.28 0.52
C HIS A 407 -3.39 0.49 1.96
N TYR A 408 -3.70 1.66 2.52
CA TYR A 408 -3.61 1.93 3.96
C TYR A 408 -2.20 1.83 4.61
N GLN A 409 -1.10 1.77 3.83
CA GLN A 409 0.27 1.67 4.40
C GLN A 409 0.63 2.86 5.27
N VAL A 410 0.23 4.07 4.88
CA VAL A 410 0.54 5.30 5.60
C VAL A 410 -0.61 5.65 6.53
N HIS A 411 -0.41 5.48 7.83
CA HIS A 411 -1.44 5.75 8.82
C HIS A 411 -0.89 6.19 10.17
N GLN A 412 -1.82 6.62 11.02
CA GLN A 412 -1.60 6.89 12.44
C GLN A 412 -2.71 6.22 13.25
N LEU A 413 -2.34 5.53 14.32
CA LEU A 413 -3.28 4.98 15.28
C LEU A 413 -3.33 5.86 16.52
N ARG A 414 -4.53 6.16 17.02
CA ARG A 414 -4.73 6.98 18.21
C ARG A 414 -5.86 6.45 19.09
N ASN A 415 -5.58 6.29 20.38
CA ASN A 415 -6.60 6.03 21.37
C ASN A 415 -7.18 7.37 21.84
N LEU A 416 -8.36 7.74 21.31
CA LEU A 416 -9.06 8.96 21.68
C LEU A 416 -9.90 8.83 22.96
N HIS A 417 -9.99 7.64 23.55
CA HIS A 417 -10.76 7.46 24.77
C HIS A 417 -10.14 8.25 25.93
N PRO A 418 -10.93 8.98 26.73
CA PRO A 418 -10.39 9.87 27.76
C PRO A 418 -9.74 9.14 28.94
N THR A 419 -10.11 7.89 29.20
CA THR A 419 -9.72 7.19 30.43
C THR A 419 -9.39 5.71 30.28
N GLN A 420 -9.62 5.14 29.09
CA GLN A 420 -9.59 3.69 28.87
C GLN A 420 -8.44 3.35 27.92
N VAL A 421 -7.76 2.26 28.19
CA VAL A 421 -6.74 1.66 27.36
C VAL A 421 -7.39 0.99 26.14
N CYS A 422 -6.71 1.06 25.01
CA CYS A 422 -7.00 0.18 23.89
C CYS A 422 -5.92 -0.90 23.81
N VAL A 423 -6.30 -2.12 23.48
CA VAL A 423 -5.36 -3.21 23.20
C VAL A 423 -5.66 -3.76 21.82
N THR A 424 -4.66 -3.83 20.96
CA THR A 424 -4.75 -4.42 19.62
C THR A 424 -3.78 -5.59 19.51
N ILE A 425 -4.02 -6.49 18.56
CA ILE A 425 -3.01 -7.41 18.05
C ILE A 425 -2.84 -7.16 16.57
N GLN A 426 -1.60 -7.06 16.16
CA GLN A 426 -1.17 -6.88 14.79
C GLN A 426 -0.42 -8.11 14.34
N CYS A 427 -0.61 -8.50 13.09
CA CYS A 427 0.25 -9.46 12.44
C CYS A 427 0.74 -8.95 11.09
N TYR A 428 2.04 -9.04 10.87
CA TYR A 428 2.72 -8.55 9.68
C TYR A 428 3.22 -9.69 8.80
N GLY A 429 3.44 -9.40 7.51
CA GLY A 429 4.13 -10.33 6.62
C GLY A 429 4.52 -9.72 5.29
N TYR A 430 5.54 -10.29 4.66
CA TYR A 430 5.91 -9.96 3.28
C TYR A 430 5.19 -10.86 2.26
N SER A 431 5.15 -10.42 1.01
CA SER A 431 4.72 -11.28 -0.09
C SER A 431 5.82 -12.26 -0.49
N ALA A 432 5.44 -13.42 -1.02
CA ALA A 432 6.37 -14.42 -1.54
C ALA A 432 7.15 -13.97 -2.80
N LYS A 433 6.84 -12.78 -3.34
CA LYS A 433 7.48 -12.21 -4.54
C LYS A 433 8.44 -11.05 -4.23
N GLN A 434 8.55 -10.68 -2.96
CA GLN A 434 9.51 -9.69 -2.52
C GLN A 434 10.77 -10.45 -2.09
N ASP A 435 11.84 -10.37 -2.88
CA ASP A 435 13.12 -10.98 -2.54
C ASP A 435 14.01 -10.01 -1.73
N GLN A 436 13.61 -8.74 -1.67
CA GLN A 436 14.22 -7.69 -0.88
C GLN A 436 13.12 -7.01 -0.06
N HIS A 437 13.37 -6.84 1.24
CA HIS A 437 12.42 -6.26 2.17
C HIS A 437 13.05 -5.08 2.90
N ASP A 438 12.25 -4.04 3.18
CA ASP A 438 12.59 -3.06 4.21
C ASP A 438 12.13 -3.63 5.56
N GLU A 439 13.08 -3.82 6.46
CA GLU A 439 12.83 -4.31 7.83
C GLU A 439 12.42 -3.17 8.78
N THR A 440 12.36 -1.93 8.28
CA THR A 440 12.05 -0.74 9.07
C THR A 440 10.72 -0.11 8.68
N PHE A 441 10.10 0.56 9.65
CA PHE A 441 9.00 1.48 9.39
C PHE A 441 9.56 2.89 9.24
N THR A 442 9.14 3.61 8.20
CA THR A 442 9.49 5.02 8.04
C THR A 442 8.40 5.86 8.68
N TYR A 443 8.75 6.82 9.53
CA TYR A 443 7.77 7.66 10.21
C TYR A 443 8.14 9.14 10.15
N LEU A 444 7.16 10.03 10.27
CA LEU A 444 7.37 11.46 10.49
C LEU A 444 7.69 11.71 11.96
N LYS A 445 8.81 12.39 12.23
CA LYS A 445 9.18 12.82 13.58
C LYS A 445 8.13 13.77 14.13
N GLU A 446 7.89 13.71 15.43
CA GLU A 446 6.93 14.59 16.09
C GLU A 446 7.63 15.69 16.89
N GLN A 447 7.04 16.87 16.93
CA GLN A 447 7.48 17.98 17.77
C GLN A 447 6.26 18.58 18.48
N GLY A 448 6.26 18.55 19.82
CA GLY A 448 5.11 19.03 20.60
C GLY A 448 3.82 18.23 20.36
N GLY A 449 3.90 16.97 19.92
CA GLY A 449 2.76 16.11 19.58
C GLY A 449 2.21 16.30 18.15
N GLU A 450 2.86 17.13 17.33
CA GLU A 450 2.50 17.38 15.94
C GLU A 450 3.57 16.83 14.98
N PRO A 451 3.19 16.28 13.81
CA PRO A 451 4.14 15.76 12.85
C PRO A 451 4.98 16.88 12.22
N THR A 452 6.26 16.59 12.00
CA THR A 452 7.19 17.41 11.21
C THR A 452 7.34 16.82 9.80
N LYS A 453 8.07 17.50 8.92
CA LYS A 453 8.42 16.98 7.58
C LYS A 453 9.57 15.98 7.59
N ASP A 454 10.32 15.91 8.70
CA ASP A 454 11.51 15.09 8.79
C ASP A 454 11.10 13.65 9.06
N THR A 455 11.69 12.71 8.31
CA THR A 455 11.45 11.28 8.48
C THR A 455 12.56 10.61 9.28
N ASP A 456 12.24 9.51 9.95
CA ASP A 456 13.21 8.58 10.52
C ASP A 456 12.79 7.13 10.28
N LYS A 457 13.67 6.19 10.63
CA LYS A 457 13.44 4.75 10.55
C LYS A 457 13.31 4.13 11.94
N PHE A 458 12.22 3.40 12.14
CA PHE A 458 11.99 2.58 13.31
C PHE A 458 12.23 1.11 12.96
N VAL A 459 13.15 0.45 13.68
CA VAL A 459 13.36 -1.00 13.59
C VAL A 459 12.37 -1.64 14.57
N PRO A 460 11.37 -2.42 14.11
CA PRO A 460 10.37 -3.00 14.99
C PRO A 460 11.00 -3.85 16.08
N ASP A 461 10.76 -3.47 17.33
CA ASP A 461 11.29 -4.12 18.52
C ASP A 461 10.18 -4.63 19.45
N SER A 462 10.59 -5.07 20.64
CA SER A 462 9.72 -5.61 21.67
C SER A 462 10.06 -5.03 23.03
N ASP A 463 9.04 -4.56 23.74
CA ASP A 463 9.15 -4.23 25.15
C ASP A 463 9.16 -5.49 26.01
N TRP A 464 8.41 -6.52 25.61
CA TRP A 464 8.39 -7.84 26.24
C TRP A 464 7.95 -8.94 25.29
N ALA A 465 8.45 -10.15 25.51
CA ALA A 465 7.75 -11.35 25.05
C ALA A 465 6.45 -11.55 25.85
N PHE A 466 5.35 -11.90 25.19
CA PHE A 466 4.01 -11.97 25.81
C PHE A 466 3.93 -12.87 27.04
N HIS A 467 4.58 -14.04 27.02
CA HIS A 467 4.57 -14.96 28.15
C HIS A 467 5.28 -14.38 29.39
N VAL A 468 6.29 -13.51 29.20
CA VAL A 468 6.96 -12.78 30.27
C VAL A 468 6.06 -11.68 30.78
N PHE A 469 5.58 -10.80 29.89
CA PHE A 469 4.68 -9.69 30.22
C PHE A 469 3.47 -10.16 31.03
N ARG A 470 2.80 -11.20 30.55
CA ARG A 470 1.62 -11.77 31.19
C ARG A 470 1.92 -12.32 32.58
N LYS A 471 3.07 -12.98 32.77
CA LYS A 471 3.47 -13.56 34.06
C LYS A 471 3.78 -12.46 35.08
N GLU A 472 4.55 -11.46 34.67
CA GLU A 472 4.97 -10.35 35.54
C GLU A 472 3.79 -9.46 35.92
N LEU A 473 2.97 -9.06 34.94
CA LEU A 473 1.77 -8.26 35.19
C LEU A 473 0.80 -8.98 36.13
N LYS A 474 0.62 -10.29 35.95
CA LYS A 474 -0.23 -11.10 36.85
C LYS A 474 0.32 -11.10 38.27
N ALA A 475 1.64 -11.21 38.44
CA ALA A 475 2.24 -11.19 39.77
C ALA A 475 2.08 -9.83 40.45
N GLU A 476 2.31 -8.72 39.74
CA GLU A 476 2.08 -7.35 40.27
C GLU A 476 0.61 -7.15 40.64
N TRP A 477 -0.32 -7.57 39.78
CA TRP A 477 -1.75 -7.42 39.99
C TRP A 477 -2.28 -8.20 41.21
N GLU A 478 -1.86 -9.45 41.39
CA GLU A 478 -2.29 -10.25 42.54
C GLU A 478 -1.73 -9.72 43.86
N GLU A 479 -0.49 -9.22 43.87
CA GLU A 479 0.09 -8.58 45.06
C GLU A 479 -0.64 -7.27 45.40
N TRP A 480 -0.95 -6.44 44.40
CA TRP A 480 -1.79 -5.25 44.59
C TRP A 480 -3.16 -5.63 45.16
N LYS A 481 -3.85 -6.63 44.59
CA LYS A 481 -5.16 -7.09 45.10
C LYS A 481 -5.07 -7.56 46.55
N LYS A 482 -4.00 -8.27 46.93
CA LYS A 482 -3.81 -8.77 48.30
C LYS A 482 -3.59 -7.63 49.30
N ASN A 483 -2.88 -6.58 48.90
CA ASN A 483 -2.61 -5.44 49.77
C ASN A 483 -3.83 -4.52 49.92
N ASN A 484 -4.62 -4.36 48.85
CA ASN A 484 -5.82 -3.50 48.86
C ASN A 484 -7.08 -4.21 49.37
N LYS A 485 -7.12 -5.56 49.40
CA LYS A 485 -8.18 -6.32 50.10
C LYS A 485 -8.10 -6.25 51.62
N LYS A 486 -7.02 -5.71 52.19
CA LYS A 486 -6.88 -5.51 53.65
C LYS A 486 -7.43 -4.17 54.14
N GLU A 487 -7.82 -3.28 53.21
CA GLU A 487 -8.37 -1.95 53.49
C GLU A 487 -9.89 -1.85 53.27
N LEU A 488 -10.52 -2.95 52.86
CA LEU A 488 -11.97 -3.18 52.81
C LEU A 488 -12.34 -4.23 53.85
#